data_AF-A0A9D6CNJ4-F1
#
_entry.id   AF-A0A9D6CNJ4-F1
#
_cell.length_a   1.000
_cell.length_b   1.000
_cell.length_c   1.000
_cell.angle_alpha   90.00
_cell.angle_beta   90.00
_cell.angle_gamma   90.00
#
_symmetry.space_group_name_H-M   'P 1'
#
loop_
_entity.id
_entity.type
_entity.pdbx_description
1 polymer ?
#
loop_
_entity_poly.entity_id
_entity_poly.type
_entity_poly.pdbx_seq_one_letter_code
_entity_poly.pdbx_strand_id
1 'polypeptide(L)'
;MQKPRVVMCVFAVALALNAQARPCGGGAESSLGLRYICTKGNPEEYFVRFPKAMLSGDSTSTEVIEVPIELLNLGEPAVSWDVIKRPEELPYRYSYALSNGSHARRAIWSWALVVPGEDDSSTLSHPLWRFTSPASLATNARIASQAAISDGTLGKFARWTTTLEEHPIEPGQALAEFVVDSAFRPGWTTAYVSAGKGIEVPFEMPSAVHDELATLQKPENEQSVVLTIGPKFGPESAPRWIASDWRLGVQKMVDLGGLTAESDYVRELLHALEQLATAESQTAVLTVRIKPANGLEERVHRAVSLALAPVK
;
A
#
# COMPACT_ATOMS: atom_id res chain seq x y z
N MET A 1 8.89 -29.91 -0.41
CA MET A 1 9.90 -28.86 -0.67
C MET A 1 9.32 -27.52 -0.23
N GLN A 2 9.80 -26.95 0.87
CA GLN A 2 9.43 -25.59 1.30
C GLN A 2 10.14 -24.57 0.39
N LYS A 3 9.38 -23.76 -0.35
CA LYS A 3 9.95 -22.64 -1.11
C LYS A 3 10.44 -21.57 -0.11
N PRO A 4 11.64 -20.99 -0.29
CA PRO A 4 12.12 -19.91 0.56
C PRO A 4 11.13 -18.73 0.48
N ARG A 5 10.57 -18.33 1.62
CA ARG A 5 9.75 -17.13 1.75
C ARG A 5 10.69 -15.92 1.83
N VAL A 6 10.83 -15.20 0.73
CA VAL A 6 11.43 -13.86 0.76
C VAL A 6 10.38 -12.93 1.35
N VAL A 7 10.59 -12.49 2.58
CA VAL A 7 9.74 -11.52 3.28
C VAL A 7 10.21 -10.14 2.87
N MET A 8 9.36 -9.37 2.19
CA MET A 8 9.63 -7.97 1.88
C MET A 8 9.49 -7.13 3.16
N CYS A 9 10.46 -6.26 3.45
CA CYS A 9 10.43 -5.41 4.63
C CYS A 9 9.26 -4.42 4.59
N VAL A 10 8.53 -4.34 5.69
CA VAL A 10 7.46 -3.37 5.92
C VAL A 10 8.09 -2.00 6.19
N PHE A 11 7.58 -0.96 5.54
CA PHE A 11 7.94 0.40 5.91
C PHE A 11 7.35 0.73 7.29
N ALA A 12 8.22 1.08 8.23
CA ALA A 12 7.82 1.64 9.51
C ALA A 12 7.40 3.12 9.35
N VAL A 13 6.24 3.38 8.74
CA VAL A 13 5.61 4.72 8.76
C VAL A 13 5.12 5.08 10.18
N ALA A 14 4.92 4.07 11.04
CA ALA A 14 4.54 4.24 12.45
C ALA A 14 5.49 5.17 13.25
N LEU A 15 6.76 5.29 12.86
CA LEU A 15 7.72 6.18 13.52
C LEU A 15 7.40 7.67 13.34
N ALA A 16 6.77 8.05 12.23
CA ALA A 16 6.45 9.46 11.97
C ALA A 16 5.35 9.97 12.92
N LEU A 17 4.28 9.19 13.13
CA LEU A 17 3.17 9.57 14.02
C LEU A 17 3.58 9.58 15.49
N ASN A 18 4.41 8.63 15.93
CA ASN A 18 4.89 8.57 17.32
C ASN A 18 5.74 9.80 17.71
N ALA A 19 6.44 10.42 16.75
CA ALA A 19 7.18 11.65 17.00
C ALA A 19 6.28 12.91 17.07
N GLN A 20 5.01 12.79 16.71
CA GLN A 20 4.09 13.92 16.51
C GLN A 20 2.99 14.00 17.55
N ALA A 21 2.63 12.88 18.17
CA ALA A 21 1.59 12.84 19.18
C ALA A 21 2.10 13.34 20.53
N ARG A 22 1.22 14.05 21.23
CA ARG A 22 1.53 14.73 22.47
C ARG A 22 1.11 13.89 23.68
N PRO A 23 1.84 13.88 24.82
CA PRO A 23 1.29 13.35 26.06
C PRO A 23 0.03 14.11 26.47
N CYS A 24 -1.06 13.40 26.78
CA CYS A 24 -2.28 14.04 27.26
C CYS A 24 -2.00 14.81 28.58
N GLY A 25 -2.15 16.14 28.57
CA GLY A 25 -2.10 16.98 29.78
C GLY A 25 -0.89 17.90 29.99
N GLY A 26 0.08 17.99 29.07
CA GLY A 26 1.06 19.10 29.13
C GLY A 26 0.49 20.43 28.57
N GLY A 27 1.24 21.55 28.60
CA GLY A 27 0.91 22.82 27.89
C GLY A 27 1.88 23.32 26.79
N ALA A 28 2.16 22.56 25.73
CA ALA A 28 3.20 22.73 24.71
C ALA A 28 2.67 22.15 23.38
N GLU A 29 2.74 22.89 22.27
CA GLU A 29 2.12 22.52 21.00
C GLU A 29 2.76 21.27 20.36
N SER A 30 1.97 20.47 19.62
CA SER A 30 2.44 19.32 18.84
C SER A 30 3.13 19.79 17.54
N SER A 31 4.04 18.99 16.99
CA SER A 31 4.79 19.33 15.76
C SER A 31 3.94 19.37 14.49
N LEU A 32 2.75 18.76 14.51
CA LEU A 32 1.74 18.85 13.44
C LEU A 32 0.65 19.91 13.71
N GLY A 33 0.68 20.59 14.85
CA GLY A 33 -0.38 21.51 15.25
C GLY A 33 -1.72 20.84 15.61
N LEU A 34 -1.73 19.50 15.73
CA LEU A 34 -2.88 18.72 16.20
C LEU A 34 -3.10 18.96 17.69
N ARG A 35 -4.25 19.52 18.05
CA ARG A 35 -4.59 19.96 19.41
C ARG A 35 -5.38 18.92 20.19
N TYR A 36 -6.15 18.08 19.49
CA TYR A 36 -7.08 17.15 20.11
C TYR A 36 -6.57 15.71 20.12
N ILE A 37 -5.46 15.41 19.44
CA ILE A 37 -4.88 14.07 19.41
C ILE A 37 -3.72 13.97 20.41
N CYS A 38 -3.79 13.00 21.33
CA CYS A 38 -2.75 12.78 22.33
C CYS A 38 -2.50 11.28 22.62
N THR A 39 -1.38 10.96 23.25
CA THR A 39 -1.02 9.61 23.73
C THR A 39 -1.07 9.53 25.24
N LYS A 40 -1.47 8.36 25.78
CA LYS A 40 -1.63 8.14 27.23
C LYS A 40 -0.58 7.17 27.76
N GLY A 41 0.66 7.62 27.89
CA GLY A 41 1.77 6.85 28.48
C GLY A 41 2.31 5.71 27.60
N ASN A 42 1.47 5.14 26.73
CA ASN A 42 1.87 4.26 25.64
C ASN A 42 1.89 5.06 24.32
N PRO A 43 3.02 5.14 23.61
CA PRO A 43 3.10 5.88 22.34
C PRO A 43 2.19 5.31 21.25
N GLU A 44 1.72 4.08 21.39
CA GLU A 44 0.85 3.42 20.41
C GLU A 44 -0.64 3.56 20.68
N GLU A 45 -1.03 4.13 21.84
CA GLU A 45 -2.42 4.38 22.20
C GLU A 45 -2.73 5.85 21.99
N TYR A 46 -3.47 6.13 20.93
CA TYR A 46 -3.89 7.47 20.56
C TYR A 46 -5.29 7.73 21.09
N PHE A 47 -5.57 8.97 21.46
CA PHE A 47 -6.87 9.41 21.94
C PHE A 47 -7.22 10.72 21.27
N VAL A 48 -8.47 10.84 20.80
CA VAL A 48 -9.08 12.14 20.56
C VAL A 48 -9.61 12.65 21.90
N ARG A 49 -9.20 13.84 22.30
CA ARG A 49 -9.58 14.46 23.56
C ARG A 49 -10.06 15.89 23.33
N PHE A 50 -11.31 16.19 23.65
CA PHE A 50 -11.88 17.54 23.50
C PHE A 50 -12.92 17.88 24.59
N PRO A 51 -13.08 19.16 24.97
CA PRO A 51 -14.08 19.57 25.96
C PRO A 51 -15.51 19.29 25.49
N LYS A 52 -16.35 18.73 26.38
CA LYS A 52 -17.78 18.48 26.11
C LYS A 52 -18.56 19.76 25.79
N ALA A 53 -18.12 20.90 26.33
CA ALA A 53 -18.64 22.22 26.01
C ALA A 53 -18.68 22.52 24.50
N MET A 54 -17.79 21.90 23.71
CA MET A 54 -17.78 22.05 22.24
C MET A 54 -18.99 21.39 21.56
N LEU A 55 -19.65 20.44 22.21
CA LEU A 55 -20.88 19.80 21.71
C LEU A 55 -22.14 20.44 22.27
N SER A 56 -22.16 20.71 23.58
CA SER A 56 -23.37 21.20 24.27
C SER A 56 -23.55 22.72 24.21
N GLY A 57 -22.49 23.48 23.91
CA GLY A 57 -22.46 24.93 24.06
C GLY A 57 -22.40 25.40 25.52
N ASP A 58 -22.40 24.49 26.49
CA ASP A 58 -22.28 24.80 27.91
C ASP A 58 -20.83 25.09 28.29
N SER A 59 -20.46 26.37 28.23
CA SER A 59 -19.13 26.87 28.59
C SER A 59 -18.69 26.58 30.03
N THR A 60 -19.62 26.16 30.92
CA THR A 60 -19.30 25.83 32.31
C THR A 60 -18.87 24.38 32.48
N SER A 61 -19.07 23.53 31.47
CA SER A 61 -18.67 22.14 31.53
C SER A 61 -17.15 21.99 31.44
N THR A 62 -16.54 21.45 32.50
CA THR A 62 -15.13 21.03 32.52
C THR A 62 -14.94 19.57 32.11
N GLU A 63 -16.03 18.90 31.70
CA GLU A 63 -15.99 17.51 31.27
C GLU A 63 -15.26 17.40 29.94
N VAL A 64 -14.43 16.37 29.81
CA VAL A 64 -13.65 16.10 28.61
C VAL A 64 -14.08 14.76 28.04
N ILE A 65 -14.36 14.74 26.75
CA ILE A 65 -14.62 13.51 26.01
C ILE A 65 -13.28 12.96 25.53
N GLU A 66 -13.02 11.70 25.84
CA GLU A 66 -11.88 10.94 25.37
C GLU A 66 -12.38 9.78 24.51
N VAL A 67 -11.94 9.71 23.26
CA VAL A 67 -12.25 8.63 22.32
C VAL A 67 -10.95 7.93 21.95
N PRO A 68 -10.78 6.63 22.25
CA PRO A 68 -9.59 5.91 21.81
C PRO A 68 -9.55 5.82 20.28
N ILE A 69 -8.37 6.07 19.72
CA ILE A 69 -8.06 5.92 18.30
C ILE A 69 -7.17 4.70 18.18
N GLU A 70 -7.64 3.74 17.41
CA GLU A 70 -6.85 2.57 17.07
C GLU A 70 -6.21 2.76 15.70
N LEU A 71 -4.88 2.86 15.65
CA LEU A 71 -4.18 2.85 14.37
C LEU A 71 -4.27 1.48 13.72
N LEU A 72 -4.55 1.46 12.41
CA LEU A 72 -4.67 0.23 11.62
C LEU A 72 -3.34 -0.19 11.00
N ASN A 73 -2.23 0.43 11.37
CA ASN A 73 -0.89 0.15 10.86
C ASN A 73 -0.07 -0.75 11.81
N LEU A 74 -0.71 -1.33 12.83
CA LEU A 74 -0.10 -2.20 13.85
C LEU A 74 0.04 -3.68 13.41
N GLY A 75 -0.08 -3.95 12.11
CA GLY A 75 0.24 -5.25 11.52
C GLY A 75 1.69 -5.32 11.04
N GLU A 76 2.15 -6.51 10.66
CA GLU A 76 3.44 -6.70 9.98
C GLU A 76 3.19 -7.34 8.60
N PRO A 77 2.53 -6.63 7.67
CA PRO A 77 2.07 -7.23 6.43
C PRO A 77 3.21 -7.44 5.43
N ALA A 78 3.38 -8.66 4.93
CA ALA A 78 4.22 -8.91 3.76
C ALA A 78 3.37 -9.36 2.58
N VAL A 79 3.59 -8.74 1.43
CA VAL A 79 2.91 -9.06 0.17
C VAL A 79 3.88 -9.81 -0.74
N SER A 80 3.51 -11.02 -1.12
CA SER A 80 4.12 -11.72 -2.24
C SER A 80 3.16 -11.69 -3.43
N TRP A 81 3.73 -11.66 -4.63
CA TRP A 81 2.97 -11.51 -5.87
C TRP A 81 3.51 -12.45 -6.94
N ASP A 82 2.72 -12.72 -7.97
CA ASP A 82 3.14 -13.29 -9.24
C ASP A 82 2.29 -12.66 -10.35
N VAL A 83 2.85 -12.60 -11.55
CA VAL A 83 2.15 -12.09 -12.73
C VAL A 83 2.39 -13.02 -13.91
N ILE A 84 1.31 -13.38 -14.59
CA ILE A 84 1.36 -14.20 -15.79
C ILE A 84 0.61 -13.51 -16.94
N LYS A 85 1.06 -13.77 -18.17
CA LYS A 85 0.32 -13.37 -19.38
C LYS A 85 -0.59 -14.52 -19.83
N ARG A 86 -1.84 -14.20 -20.13
CA ARG A 86 -2.87 -15.08 -20.68
C ARG A 86 -3.21 -14.65 -22.12
N PRO A 87 -3.80 -15.54 -22.93
CA PRO A 87 -4.25 -15.21 -24.29
C PRO A 87 -5.64 -14.53 -24.34
N GLU A 88 -6.19 -14.12 -23.20
CA GLU A 88 -7.56 -13.57 -23.05
C GLU A 88 -7.59 -12.04 -23.22
N GLU A 89 -8.80 -11.45 -23.22
CA GLU A 89 -9.02 -10.00 -23.30
C GLU A 89 -8.38 -9.22 -22.14
N LEU A 90 -8.28 -9.84 -20.96
CA LEU A 90 -7.51 -9.37 -19.81
C LEU A 90 -6.20 -10.17 -19.73
N PRO A 91 -5.19 -9.79 -20.54
CA PRO A 91 -3.99 -10.57 -20.75
C PRO A 91 -3.13 -10.72 -19.50
N TYR A 92 -3.30 -9.93 -18.45
CA TYR A 92 -2.46 -10.03 -17.26
C TYR A 92 -3.27 -10.49 -16.06
N ARG A 93 -2.81 -11.58 -15.43
CA ARG A 93 -3.32 -12.07 -14.15
C ARG A 93 -2.27 -11.87 -13.08
N TYR A 94 -2.62 -11.04 -12.10
CA TYR A 94 -1.83 -10.76 -10.91
C TYR A 94 -2.39 -11.57 -9.75
N SER A 95 -1.53 -12.36 -9.10
CA SER A 95 -1.90 -13.17 -7.95
C SER A 95 -1.08 -12.73 -6.76
N TYR A 96 -1.73 -12.52 -5.62
CA TYR A 96 -1.07 -12.09 -4.39
C TYR A 96 -1.30 -13.08 -3.25
N ALA A 97 -0.30 -13.18 -2.38
CA ALA A 97 -0.46 -13.74 -1.05
C ALA A 97 0.03 -12.75 0.00
N LEU A 98 -0.82 -12.51 0.98
CA LEU A 98 -0.65 -11.57 2.06
C LEU A 98 -0.39 -12.36 3.35
N SER A 99 0.68 -12.04 4.06
CA SER A 99 0.98 -12.62 5.36
C SER A 99 1.08 -11.54 6.43
N ASN A 100 0.76 -11.91 7.66
CA ASN A 100 0.97 -11.08 8.83
C ASN A 100 2.12 -11.67 9.65
N GLY A 101 3.12 -10.87 10.01
CA GLY A 101 4.24 -11.31 10.82
C GLY A 101 3.81 -11.94 12.14
N SER A 102 4.61 -12.85 12.68
CA SER A 102 4.31 -13.52 13.95
C SER A 102 4.37 -12.58 15.16
N HIS A 103 5.00 -11.42 15.00
CA HIS A 103 5.10 -10.38 16.04
C HIS A 103 4.09 -9.25 15.83
N ALA A 104 3.25 -9.34 14.79
CA ALA A 104 2.17 -8.40 14.57
C ALA A 104 1.24 -8.37 15.79
N ARG A 105 0.82 -7.16 16.19
CA ARG A 105 -0.05 -6.97 17.35
C ARG A 105 -1.52 -7.20 17.02
N ARG A 106 -1.88 -7.14 15.74
CA ARG A 106 -3.25 -7.18 15.26
C ARG A 106 -3.38 -7.99 13.99
N ALA A 107 -4.54 -8.63 13.82
CA ALA A 107 -4.91 -9.31 12.60
C ALA A 107 -5.16 -8.32 11.45
N ILE A 108 -4.95 -8.75 10.20
CA ILE A 108 -5.25 -7.94 9.00
C ILE A 108 -6.70 -8.17 8.58
N TRP A 109 -7.45 -7.09 8.38
CA TRP A 109 -8.88 -7.10 8.06
C TRP A 109 -9.19 -6.59 6.66
N SER A 110 -8.35 -5.70 6.13
CA SER A 110 -8.49 -5.24 4.75
C SER A 110 -7.13 -5.03 4.09
N TRP A 111 -7.09 -5.23 2.78
CA TRP A 111 -5.96 -4.84 1.97
C TRP A 111 -6.47 -4.21 0.68
N ALA A 112 -5.74 -3.24 0.16
CA ALA A 112 -6.07 -2.55 -1.06
C ALA A 112 -4.82 -2.39 -1.92
N LEU A 113 -4.99 -2.53 -3.23
CA LEU A 113 -3.98 -2.24 -4.22
C LEU A 113 -4.33 -0.94 -4.93
N VAL A 114 -3.37 -0.05 -5.14
CA VAL A 114 -3.57 1.10 -6.02
C VAL A 114 -3.46 0.63 -7.47
N VAL A 115 -4.53 0.83 -8.23
CA VAL A 115 -4.60 0.53 -9.67
C VAL A 115 -4.83 1.82 -10.46
N PRO A 116 -4.48 1.86 -11.76
CA PRO A 116 -4.67 3.03 -12.61
C PRO A 116 -6.14 3.46 -12.63
N GLY A 117 -6.39 4.78 -12.57
CA GLY A 117 -7.75 5.31 -12.54
C GLY A 117 -8.52 5.05 -13.84
N GLU A 118 -7.79 4.91 -14.94
CA GLU A 118 -8.27 4.60 -16.29
C GLU A 118 -8.54 3.10 -16.53
N ASP A 119 -8.15 2.21 -15.61
CA ASP A 119 -8.40 0.78 -15.74
C ASP A 119 -9.78 0.39 -15.18
N ASP A 120 -10.82 0.69 -15.96
CA ASP A 120 -12.19 0.30 -15.64
C ASP A 120 -12.50 -1.16 -16.02
N SER A 121 -11.56 -1.84 -16.70
CA SER A 121 -11.71 -3.23 -17.17
C SER A 121 -11.26 -4.28 -16.15
N SER A 122 -10.50 -3.86 -15.14
CA SER A 122 -9.96 -4.73 -14.11
C SER A 122 -11.04 -5.50 -13.36
N THR A 123 -10.83 -6.80 -13.17
CA THR A 123 -11.68 -7.63 -12.31
C THR A 123 -10.90 -8.11 -11.09
N LEU A 124 -11.59 -8.20 -9.95
CA LEU A 124 -11.03 -8.66 -8.69
C LEU A 124 -11.69 -9.97 -8.28
N SER A 125 -10.93 -10.86 -7.65
CA SER A 125 -11.50 -12.06 -7.04
C SER A 125 -10.68 -12.51 -5.81
N HIS A 126 -11.36 -13.22 -4.91
CA HIS A 126 -10.79 -13.96 -3.79
C HIS A 126 -11.87 -14.94 -3.27
N PRO A 127 -11.52 -16.18 -2.87
CA PRO A 127 -12.53 -17.18 -2.46
C PRO A 127 -13.30 -16.81 -1.18
N LEU A 128 -12.65 -16.12 -0.24
CA LEU A 128 -13.21 -15.84 1.10
C LEU A 128 -13.47 -14.36 1.40
N TRP A 129 -12.95 -13.44 0.57
CA TRP A 129 -12.94 -12.01 0.88
C TRP A 129 -13.79 -11.28 -0.13
N ARG A 130 -14.61 -10.34 0.36
CA ARG A 130 -15.36 -9.45 -0.52
C ARG A 130 -14.41 -8.44 -1.12
N PHE A 131 -14.75 -7.95 -2.30
CA PHE A 131 -13.98 -6.94 -2.98
C PHE A 131 -14.88 -5.80 -3.44
N THR A 132 -14.30 -4.61 -3.54
CA THR A 132 -14.92 -3.45 -4.18
C THR A 132 -14.19 -3.20 -5.48
N SER A 133 -14.89 -3.37 -6.61
CA SER A 133 -14.31 -3.18 -7.95
C SER A 133 -13.93 -1.71 -8.15
N PRO A 134 -12.80 -1.39 -8.81
CA PRO A 134 -12.44 -0.03 -9.19
C PRO A 134 -13.56 0.68 -9.98
N ALA A 135 -14.29 -0.06 -10.82
CA ALA A 135 -15.40 0.44 -11.63
C ALA A 135 -16.66 0.76 -10.81
N SER A 136 -16.81 0.14 -9.63
CA SER A 136 -17.96 0.35 -8.73
C SER A 136 -17.81 1.58 -7.84
N LEU A 137 -16.60 2.11 -7.73
CA LEU A 137 -16.34 3.37 -7.06
C LEU A 137 -16.76 4.49 -8.02
N ALA A 138 -17.85 5.19 -7.70
CA ALA A 138 -18.34 6.36 -8.46
C ALA A 138 -17.22 7.38 -8.73
N THR A 139 -17.49 8.41 -9.54
CA THR A 139 -16.57 9.53 -9.88
C THR A 139 -15.83 10.21 -8.71
N ASN A 140 -16.21 9.91 -7.46
CA ASN A 140 -15.55 10.30 -6.22
C ASN A 140 -14.69 9.19 -5.60
N ALA A 141 -14.28 8.17 -6.37
CA ALA A 141 -13.38 7.11 -5.93
C ALA A 141 -12.17 7.76 -5.27
N ARG A 142 -11.90 7.40 -4.01
CA ARG A 142 -10.80 7.99 -3.23
C ARG A 142 -9.54 7.91 -4.08
N ILE A 143 -9.08 9.08 -4.50
CA ILE A 143 -7.82 9.29 -5.18
C ILE A 143 -6.73 8.77 -4.23
N ALA A 144 -6.13 7.64 -4.57
CA ALA A 144 -5.10 7.02 -3.77
C ALA A 144 -3.73 7.51 -4.24
N SER A 145 -2.91 8.00 -3.31
CA SER A 145 -1.51 8.25 -3.61
C SER A 145 -0.75 6.92 -3.72
N GLN A 146 0.27 6.87 -4.57
CA GLN A 146 1.24 5.77 -4.54
C GLN A 146 2.32 6.07 -3.49
N ALA A 147 1.99 6.07 -2.21
CA ALA A 147 2.89 6.54 -1.15
C ALA A 147 4.26 5.83 -1.11
N ALA A 148 4.38 4.61 -1.65
CA ALA A 148 5.66 3.91 -1.77
C ALA A 148 6.58 4.46 -2.87
N ILE A 149 6.05 5.26 -3.81
CA ILE A 149 6.73 5.81 -4.99
C ILE A 149 6.37 7.30 -5.13
N SER A 150 7.34 8.16 -4.83
CA SER A 150 7.17 9.61 -4.64
C SER A 150 6.53 10.37 -5.82
N ASP A 151 6.63 9.84 -7.04
CA ASP A 151 6.15 10.49 -8.29
C ASP A 151 4.98 9.73 -8.94
N GLY A 152 4.32 8.84 -8.20
CA GLY A 152 3.30 7.97 -8.78
C GLY A 152 2.04 8.73 -9.22
N THR A 153 1.51 8.34 -10.36
CA THR A 153 0.17 8.76 -10.80
C THR A 153 -0.87 8.34 -9.77
N LEU A 154 -1.82 9.24 -9.52
CA LEU A 154 -2.95 8.95 -8.65
C LEU A 154 -3.77 7.79 -9.21
N GLY A 155 -4.22 6.90 -8.33
CA GLY A 155 -4.98 5.71 -8.72
C GLY A 155 -6.29 5.54 -7.96
N LYS A 156 -6.96 4.41 -8.22
CA LYS A 156 -8.14 3.93 -7.49
C LYS A 156 -7.74 2.76 -6.59
N PHE A 157 -8.50 2.53 -5.53
CA PHE A 157 -8.33 1.35 -4.69
C PHE A 157 -9.05 0.14 -5.28
N ALA A 158 -8.30 -0.91 -5.61
CA ALA A 158 -8.81 -2.27 -5.70
C ALA A 158 -8.75 -2.89 -4.30
N ARG A 159 -9.88 -2.95 -3.60
CA ARG A 159 -9.92 -3.30 -2.17
C ARG A 159 -10.53 -4.67 -1.94
N TRP A 160 -9.93 -5.45 -1.05
CA TRP A 160 -10.53 -6.63 -0.43
C TRP A 160 -10.72 -6.40 1.06
N THR A 161 -11.86 -6.85 1.57
CA THR A 161 -12.24 -6.77 2.98
C THR A 161 -12.83 -8.10 3.40
N THR A 162 -12.47 -8.57 4.59
CA THR A 162 -13.18 -9.70 5.21
C THR A 162 -14.59 -9.28 5.62
N THR A 163 -15.55 -10.20 5.55
CA THR A 163 -16.86 -10.02 6.20
C THR A 163 -16.68 -10.17 7.70
N LEU A 164 -17.36 -9.31 8.47
CA LEU A 164 -17.02 -8.83 9.82
C LEU A 164 -16.51 -9.81 10.91
N GLU A 165 -16.46 -11.13 10.71
CA GLU A 165 -16.00 -12.06 11.74
C GLU A 165 -15.24 -13.32 11.27
N GLU A 166 -15.21 -13.67 9.98
CA GLU A 166 -14.91 -15.08 9.66
C GLU A 166 -13.44 -15.36 9.33
N HIS A 167 -12.72 -14.44 8.67
CA HIS A 167 -11.39 -14.76 8.12
C HIS A 167 -10.38 -13.58 8.10
N PRO A 168 -10.07 -12.91 9.23
CA PRO A 168 -8.91 -12.02 9.27
C PRO A 168 -7.60 -12.82 9.15
N ILE A 169 -6.51 -12.18 8.74
CA ILE A 169 -5.17 -12.81 8.72
C ILE A 169 -4.51 -12.56 10.08
N GLU A 170 -4.58 -13.54 10.98
CA GLU A 170 -4.00 -13.44 12.33
C GLU A 170 -2.47 -13.33 12.29
N PRO A 171 -1.84 -12.81 13.37
CA PRO A 171 -0.38 -12.83 13.49
C PRO A 171 0.22 -14.21 13.22
N GLY A 172 1.23 -14.26 12.34
CA GLY A 172 1.89 -15.50 11.89
C GLY A 172 1.15 -16.26 10.79
N GLN A 173 -0.05 -15.84 10.39
CA GLN A 173 -0.81 -16.46 9.30
C GLN A 173 -0.53 -15.82 7.94
N ALA A 174 -0.93 -16.53 6.89
CA ALA A 174 -0.89 -16.04 5.52
C ALA A 174 -2.10 -16.53 4.75
N LEU A 175 -2.58 -15.70 3.83
CA LEU A 175 -3.69 -15.99 2.93
C LEU A 175 -3.28 -15.65 1.49
N ALA A 176 -3.66 -16.50 0.54
CA ALA A 176 -3.31 -16.38 -0.87
C ALA A 176 -4.55 -16.17 -1.73
N GLU A 177 -4.37 -16.17 -3.06
CA GLU A 177 -5.47 -16.15 -4.03
C GLU A 177 -6.24 -14.82 -4.09
N PHE A 178 -5.60 -13.72 -3.71
CA PHE A 178 -6.07 -12.40 -4.09
C PHE A 178 -5.68 -12.20 -5.55
N VAL A 179 -6.65 -11.96 -6.42
CA VAL A 179 -6.41 -11.92 -7.87
C VAL A 179 -6.93 -10.63 -8.47
N VAL A 180 -6.11 -10.05 -9.35
CA VAL A 180 -6.51 -8.97 -10.26
C VAL A 180 -6.27 -9.45 -11.69
N ASP A 181 -7.31 -9.44 -12.51
CA ASP A 181 -7.17 -9.63 -13.95
C ASP A 181 -7.33 -8.28 -14.63
N SER A 182 -6.37 -7.90 -15.47
CA SER A 182 -6.28 -6.56 -16.07
C SER A 182 -5.68 -6.58 -17.48
N ALA A 183 -6.04 -5.59 -18.29
CA ALA A 183 -5.36 -5.29 -19.56
C ALA A 183 -4.06 -4.50 -19.37
N PHE A 184 -3.85 -3.92 -18.20
CA PHE A 184 -2.68 -3.10 -17.89
C PHE A 184 -1.49 -4.00 -17.57
N ARG A 185 -0.33 -3.56 -18.06
CA ARG A 185 0.97 -4.19 -17.89
C ARG A 185 1.53 -3.95 -16.48
N PRO A 186 2.37 -4.88 -15.99
CA PRO A 186 2.88 -4.84 -14.63
C PRO A 186 3.80 -3.64 -14.39
N GLY A 187 3.70 -3.04 -13.22
CA GLY A 187 4.61 -2.02 -12.71
C GLY A 187 4.58 -1.92 -11.20
N TRP A 188 5.50 -1.12 -10.65
CA TRP A 188 5.56 -0.88 -9.21
C TRP A 188 4.37 -0.05 -8.76
N THR A 189 3.68 -0.52 -7.74
CA THR A 189 2.53 0.18 -7.14
C THR A 189 2.55 0.06 -5.62
N THR A 190 1.60 0.72 -4.97
CA THR A 190 1.42 0.69 -3.53
C THR A 190 0.28 -0.22 -3.15
N ALA A 191 0.52 -1.08 -2.17
CA ALA A 191 -0.52 -1.78 -1.43
C ALA A 191 -0.67 -1.13 -0.05
N TYR A 192 -1.91 -1.00 0.39
CA TYR A 192 -2.25 -0.56 1.73
C TYR A 192 -2.90 -1.70 2.49
N VAL A 193 -2.51 -1.88 3.75
CA VAL A 193 -2.99 -2.98 4.58
C VAL A 193 -3.46 -2.44 5.93
N SER A 194 -4.66 -2.83 6.34
CA SER A 194 -5.27 -2.39 7.60
C SER A 194 -5.39 -3.54 8.58
N ALA A 195 -4.75 -3.38 9.74
CA ALA A 195 -4.80 -4.26 10.88
C ALA A 195 -5.79 -3.75 11.94
N GLY A 196 -7.05 -4.14 11.81
CA GLY A 196 -8.14 -3.81 12.74
C GLY A 196 -9.45 -3.54 12.01
N LYS A 197 -10.55 -3.40 12.76
CA LYS A 197 -11.90 -3.20 12.21
C LYS A 197 -12.20 -1.74 11.78
N GLY A 198 -11.24 -0.83 11.91
CA GLY A 198 -11.44 0.61 11.71
C GLY A 198 -11.88 1.31 12.98
N ILE A 199 -11.74 2.64 13.01
CA ILE A 199 -12.14 3.47 14.14
C ILE A 199 -13.65 3.74 14.03
N GLU A 200 -14.41 3.34 15.04
CA GLU A 200 -15.78 3.81 15.21
C GLU A 200 -15.75 5.21 15.81
N VAL A 201 -15.91 6.18 14.92
CA VAL A 201 -15.89 7.59 15.26
C VAL A 201 -17.31 8.00 15.68
N PRO A 202 -17.52 8.56 16.88
CA PRO A 202 -18.84 9.07 17.28
C PRO A 202 -19.37 10.08 16.26
N PHE A 203 -20.66 9.96 15.90
CA PHE A 203 -21.29 10.81 14.89
C PHE A 203 -21.26 12.30 15.26
N GLU A 204 -21.29 12.61 16.55
CA GLU A 204 -21.27 13.97 17.07
C GLU A 204 -19.84 14.35 17.50
N MET A 205 -19.09 14.94 16.59
CA MET A 205 -17.82 15.59 16.91
C MET A 205 -17.74 17.01 16.36
N PRO A 206 -17.06 17.93 17.07
CA PRO A 206 -16.84 19.28 16.55
C PRO A 206 -16.01 19.22 15.25
N SER A 207 -16.29 20.13 14.31
CA SER A 207 -15.61 20.15 13.01
C SER A 207 -14.08 20.22 13.12
N ALA A 208 -13.56 21.01 14.06
CA ALA A 208 -12.13 21.12 14.30
C ALA A 208 -11.48 19.79 14.71
N VAL A 209 -12.21 18.95 15.45
CA VAL A 209 -11.76 17.61 15.86
C VAL A 209 -11.82 16.65 14.66
N HIS A 210 -12.89 16.76 13.86
CA HIS A 210 -13.06 15.99 12.63
C HIS A 210 -11.94 16.27 11.61
N ASP A 211 -11.54 17.53 11.43
CA ASP A 211 -10.48 17.92 10.48
C ASP A 211 -9.10 17.36 10.89
N GLU A 212 -8.80 17.37 12.19
CA GLU A 212 -7.59 16.73 12.72
C GLU A 212 -7.62 15.21 12.55
N LEU A 213 -8.76 14.58 12.86
CA LEU A 213 -8.93 13.14 12.69
C LEU A 213 -8.85 12.73 11.21
N ALA A 214 -9.41 13.52 10.30
CA ALA A 214 -9.33 13.29 8.86
C ALA A 214 -7.87 13.27 8.36
N THR A 215 -6.97 14.01 9.03
CA THR A 215 -5.54 13.97 8.72
C THR A 215 -4.90 12.66 9.17
N LEU A 216 -5.27 12.12 10.34
CA LEU A 216 -4.82 10.80 10.78
C LEU A 216 -5.40 9.66 9.95
N GLN A 217 -6.65 9.80 9.48
CA GLN A 217 -7.36 8.81 8.66
C GLN A 217 -6.91 8.78 7.20
N LYS A 218 -5.89 9.57 6.84
CA LYS A 218 -5.22 9.41 5.55
C LYS A 218 -4.62 8.00 5.47
N PRO A 219 -4.80 7.26 4.37
CA PRO A 219 -4.30 5.88 4.25
C PRO A 219 -2.83 5.71 4.60
N GLU A 220 -1.99 6.71 4.26
CA GLU A 220 -0.55 6.71 4.51
C GLU A 220 -0.20 6.76 6.00
N ASN A 221 -1.10 7.29 6.82
CA ASN A 221 -0.94 7.43 8.26
C ASN A 221 -1.59 6.24 9.00
N GLU A 222 -2.81 5.88 8.60
CA GLU A 222 -3.61 4.87 9.28
C GLU A 222 -3.25 3.44 8.90
N GLN A 223 -2.72 3.21 7.69
CA GLN A 223 -2.53 1.87 7.14
C GLN A 223 -1.03 1.57 6.91
N SER A 224 -0.67 0.30 6.94
CA SER A 224 0.67 -0.12 6.56
C SER A 224 0.84 -0.04 5.05
N VAL A 225 1.90 0.63 4.60
CA VAL A 225 2.22 0.84 3.18
C VAL A 225 3.25 -0.18 2.72
N VAL A 226 2.95 -0.89 1.64
CA VAL A 226 3.82 -1.95 1.06
C VAL A 226 4.06 -1.69 -0.42
N LEU A 227 5.32 -1.67 -0.83
CA LEU A 227 5.70 -1.61 -2.26
C LEU A 227 5.46 -3.00 -2.90
N THR A 228 4.74 -3.06 -4.01
CA THR A 228 4.41 -4.31 -4.69
C THR A 228 4.33 -4.12 -6.21
N ILE A 229 4.04 -5.20 -6.94
CA ILE A 229 3.76 -5.15 -8.39
C ILE A 229 2.27 -5.30 -8.63
N GLY A 230 1.71 -4.44 -9.47
CA GLY A 230 0.32 -4.52 -9.90
C GLY A 230 0.13 -3.98 -11.32
N PRO A 231 -1.12 -3.92 -11.79
CA PRO A 231 -1.44 -3.23 -13.03
C PRO A 231 -1.01 -1.76 -12.92
N LYS A 232 -0.30 -1.24 -13.94
CA LYS A 232 0.16 0.16 -13.93
C LYS A 232 0.18 0.81 -15.29
N PHE A 233 0.70 0.13 -16.31
CA PHE A 233 0.91 0.75 -17.62
C PHE A 233 -0.17 0.31 -18.60
N GLY A 234 -0.84 1.27 -19.23
CA GLY A 234 -1.78 0.98 -20.29
C GLY A 234 -1.11 0.29 -21.49
N PRO A 235 -1.90 -0.32 -22.39
CA PRO A 235 -1.36 -0.95 -23.61
C PRO A 235 -0.49 0.00 -24.44
N GLU A 236 -0.86 1.28 -24.48
CA GLU A 236 -0.19 2.32 -25.27
C GLU A 236 1.00 3.01 -24.56
N SER A 237 1.31 2.64 -23.31
CA SER A 237 2.41 3.27 -22.59
C SER A 237 3.75 3.03 -23.29
N ALA A 238 4.52 4.10 -23.51
CA ALA A 238 5.78 4.00 -24.24
C ALA A 238 6.84 3.21 -23.43
N PRO A 239 7.63 2.33 -24.07
CA PRO A 239 8.65 1.51 -23.39
C PRO A 239 9.63 2.31 -22.53
N ARG A 240 10.06 3.50 -22.97
CA ARG A 240 10.97 4.37 -22.20
C ARG A 240 10.41 4.78 -20.84
N TRP A 241 9.10 5.05 -20.76
CA TRP A 241 8.44 5.45 -19.52
C TRP A 241 8.35 4.27 -18.56
N ILE A 242 8.02 3.10 -19.10
CA ILE A 242 7.99 1.83 -18.36
C ILE A 242 9.38 1.54 -17.80
N ALA A 243 10.42 1.63 -18.61
CA ALA A 243 11.80 1.38 -18.18
C ALA A 243 12.26 2.35 -17.08
N SER A 244 11.96 3.64 -17.23
CA SER A 244 12.27 4.66 -16.22
C SER A 244 11.61 4.37 -14.88
N ASP A 245 10.31 4.04 -14.88
CA ASP A 245 9.58 3.72 -13.66
C ASP A 245 10.08 2.42 -13.00
N TRP A 246 10.34 1.38 -13.80
CA TRP A 246 10.92 0.14 -13.33
C TRP A 246 12.30 0.35 -12.70
N ARG A 247 13.13 1.21 -13.27
CA ARG A 247 14.45 1.57 -12.71
C ARG A 247 14.29 2.20 -11.33
N LEU A 248 13.39 3.17 -11.20
CA LEU A 248 13.11 3.84 -9.92
C LEU A 248 12.61 2.85 -8.87
N GLY A 249 11.67 1.97 -9.21
CA GLY A 249 11.15 1.00 -8.24
C GLY A 249 12.13 -0.12 -7.90
N VAL A 250 12.99 -0.56 -8.83
CA VAL A 250 14.10 -1.50 -8.50
C VAL A 250 15.09 -0.83 -7.55
N GLN A 251 15.46 0.44 -7.80
CA GLN A 251 16.31 1.20 -6.88
C GLN A 251 15.65 1.33 -5.50
N LYS A 252 14.36 1.67 -5.45
CA LYS A 252 13.61 1.75 -4.20
C LYS A 252 13.62 0.41 -3.45
N MET A 253 13.45 -0.71 -4.15
CA MET A 253 13.54 -2.05 -3.55
C MET A 253 14.93 -2.36 -2.98
N VAL A 254 15.99 -1.86 -3.60
CA VAL A 254 17.36 -1.94 -3.07
C VAL A 254 17.49 -1.10 -1.80
N ASP A 255 17.01 0.13 -1.82
CA ASP A 255 17.07 1.06 -0.67
C ASP A 255 16.31 0.50 0.55
N LEU A 256 15.28 -0.31 0.31
CA LEU A 256 14.48 -0.99 1.34
C LEU A 256 15.07 -2.33 1.79
N GLY A 257 16.19 -2.76 1.22
CA GLY A 257 16.79 -4.06 1.48
C GLY A 257 15.95 -5.25 0.97
N GLY A 258 14.95 -5.01 0.12
CA GLY A 258 14.17 -6.07 -0.53
C GLY A 258 14.96 -6.72 -1.68
N LEU A 259 15.82 -5.97 -2.35
CA LEU A 259 16.82 -6.46 -3.30
C LEU A 259 18.22 -6.09 -2.80
N THR A 260 19.23 -6.86 -3.18
CA THR A 260 20.63 -6.64 -2.76
C THR A 260 21.37 -5.85 -3.84
N ALA A 261 21.95 -4.70 -3.49
CA ALA A 261 22.71 -3.87 -4.43
C ALA A 261 23.93 -4.59 -5.03
N GLU A 262 24.49 -5.53 -4.29
CA GLU A 262 25.64 -6.34 -4.67
C GLU A 262 25.28 -7.43 -5.70
N SER A 263 23.99 -7.75 -5.88
CA SER A 263 23.53 -8.75 -6.85
C SER A 263 23.92 -8.34 -8.27
N ASP A 264 24.68 -9.20 -8.94
CA ASP A 264 25.11 -9.00 -10.33
C ASP A 264 23.90 -8.82 -11.26
N TYR A 265 22.83 -9.58 -11.02
CA TYR A 265 21.57 -9.46 -11.75
C TYR A 265 20.94 -8.08 -11.58
N VAL A 266 20.83 -7.59 -10.34
CA VAL A 266 20.21 -6.29 -10.04
C VAL A 266 21.00 -5.15 -10.69
N ARG A 267 22.34 -5.21 -10.66
CA ARG A 267 23.20 -4.22 -11.32
C ARG A 267 23.02 -4.21 -12.83
N GLU A 268 23.00 -5.38 -13.48
CA GLU A 268 22.76 -5.47 -14.93
C GLU A 268 21.34 -5.00 -15.30
N LEU A 269 20.33 -5.38 -14.52
CA LEU A 269 18.95 -4.94 -14.75
C LEU A 269 18.81 -3.42 -14.67
N LEU A 270 19.37 -2.78 -13.64
CA LEU A 270 19.33 -1.32 -13.50
C LEU A 270 20.03 -0.62 -14.67
N HIS A 271 21.17 -1.16 -15.12
CA HIS A 271 21.88 -0.63 -16.29
C HIS A 271 21.06 -0.77 -17.57
N ALA A 272 20.46 -1.94 -17.81
CA ALA A 272 19.61 -2.18 -18.98
C ALA A 272 18.37 -1.26 -18.98
N LEU A 273 17.75 -1.05 -17.83
CA LEU A 273 16.61 -0.13 -17.69
C LEU A 273 16.99 1.33 -17.94
N GLU A 274 18.16 1.78 -17.49
CA GLU A 274 18.67 3.13 -17.78
C GLU A 274 18.93 3.33 -19.28
N GLN A 275 19.54 2.35 -19.95
CA GLN A 275 19.74 2.39 -21.40
C GLN A 275 18.41 2.48 -22.16
N LEU A 276 17.40 1.72 -21.74
CA LEU A 276 16.07 1.76 -22.35
C LEU A 276 15.34 3.08 -22.08
N ALA A 277 15.49 3.65 -20.88
CA ALA A 277 14.86 4.91 -20.51
C ALA A 277 15.41 6.10 -21.33
N THR A 278 16.68 6.04 -21.72
CA THR A 278 17.37 7.08 -22.51
C THR A 278 17.34 6.84 -24.02
N ALA A 279 16.95 5.64 -24.48
CA ALA A 279 16.92 5.31 -25.88
C ALA A 279 15.84 6.11 -26.66
N GLU A 280 16.22 6.67 -27.80
CA GLU A 280 15.28 7.36 -28.70
C GLU A 280 14.39 6.38 -29.49
N SER A 281 14.83 5.12 -29.66
CA SER A 281 14.10 4.12 -30.43
C SER A 281 13.04 3.39 -29.60
N GLN A 282 11.84 3.25 -30.16
CA GLN A 282 10.73 2.48 -29.58
C GLN A 282 10.95 0.95 -29.63
N THR A 283 11.95 0.48 -30.37
CA THR A 283 12.18 -0.96 -30.59
C THR A 283 13.17 -1.59 -29.62
N ALA A 284 13.62 -0.85 -28.61
CA ALA A 284 14.65 -1.34 -27.71
C ALA A 284 14.09 -2.44 -26.79
N VAL A 285 14.80 -3.56 -26.70
CA VAL A 285 14.38 -4.76 -25.95
C VAL A 285 15.22 -4.88 -24.68
N LEU A 286 14.58 -5.23 -23.57
CA LEU A 286 15.28 -5.54 -22.33
C LEU A 286 16.25 -6.72 -22.54
N THR A 287 17.53 -6.44 -22.38
CA THR A 287 18.60 -7.43 -22.51
C THR A 287 19.31 -7.57 -21.18
N VAL A 288 19.02 -8.64 -20.44
CA VAL A 288 19.70 -9.01 -19.19
C VAL A 288 20.21 -10.43 -19.36
N ARG A 289 21.53 -10.63 -19.25
CA ARG A 289 22.19 -11.92 -19.52
C ARG A 289 22.39 -12.74 -18.26
N ILE A 290 22.59 -12.06 -17.14
CA ILE A 290 22.77 -12.66 -15.83
C ILE A 290 21.42 -13.20 -15.38
N LYS A 291 21.43 -14.43 -14.87
CA LYS A 291 20.21 -15.07 -14.37
C LYS A 291 19.88 -14.54 -12.97
N PRO A 292 18.59 -14.38 -12.65
CA PRO A 292 18.15 -14.14 -11.28
C PRO A 292 18.75 -15.16 -10.30
N ALA A 293 19.29 -14.66 -9.18
CA ALA A 293 19.93 -15.48 -8.15
C ALA A 293 18.92 -16.08 -7.16
N ASN A 294 17.72 -15.50 -7.05
CA ASN A 294 16.68 -15.94 -6.11
C ASN A 294 15.27 -15.75 -6.68
N GLY A 295 14.27 -16.29 -5.97
CA GLY A 295 12.88 -16.27 -6.43
C GLY A 295 12.24 -14.87 -6.48
N LEU A 296 12.74 -13.89 -5.72
CA LEU A 296 12.23 -12.51 -5.84
C LEU A 296 12.79 -11.86 -7.11
N GLU A 297 14.09 -11.99 -7.38
CA GLU A 297 14.70 -11.52 -8.62
C GLU A 297 14.05 -12.16 -9.85
N GLU A 298 13.70 -13.45 -9.79
CA GLU A 298 13.01 -14.14 -10.90
C GLU A 298 11.63 -13.53 -11.17
N ARG A 299 10.88 -13.22 -10.11
CA ARG A 299 9.58 -12.55 -10.24
C ARG A 299 9.72 -11.13 -10.79
N VAL A 300 10.70 -10.37 -10.30
CA VAL A 300 11.01 -9.03 -10.84
C VAL A 300 11.35 -9.12 -12.32
N HIS A 301 12.22 -10.07 -12.70
CA HIS A 301 12.58 -10.33 -14.10
C HIS A 301 11.36 -10.60 -14.98
N ARG A 302 10.48 -11.49 -14.52
CA ARG A 302 9.25 -11.84 -15.24
C ARG A 302 8.35 -10.63 -15.41
N ALA A 303 8.09 -9.89 -14.34
CA ALA A 303 7.22 -8.73 -14.37
C ALA A 303 7.75 -7.64 -15.31
N VAL A 304 9.04 -7.28 -15.21
CA VAL A 304 9.62 -6.26 -16.09
C VAL A 304 9.65 -6.70 -17.56
N SER A 305 9.91 -7.99 -17.82
CA SER A 305 9.87 -8.55 -19.18
C SER A 305 8.46 -8.50 -19.76
N LEU A 306 7.42 -8.79 -18.94
CA LEU A 306 6.02 -8.69 -19.35
C LEU A 306 5.59 -7.23 -19.58
N ALA A 307 6.14 -6.28 -18.82
CA ALA A 307 5.87 -4.86 -18.97
C ALA A 307 6.46 -4.27 -20.26
N LEU A 308 7.66 -4.70 -20.62
CA LEU A 308 8.39 -4.23 -21.79
C LEU A 308 8.18 -5.10 -23.04
N ALA A 309 7.39 -6.18 -22.93
CA ALA A 309 7.05 -7.02 -24.08
C ALA A 309 6.31 -6.18 -25.14
N PRO A 310 6.64 -6.35 -26.43
CA PRO A 310 5.92 -5.68 -27.51
C PRO A 310 4.44 -6.09 -27.49
N VAL A 311 3.56 -5.10 -27.67
CA VAL A 311 2.14 -5.32 -27.93
C VAL A 311 2.06 -5.94 -29.33
N LYS A 312 1.41 -7.11 -29.43
CA LYS A 312 1.19 -7.79 -30.71
C LYS A 312 -0.14 -7.38 -31.29
#